data_AF-A0A7J4AUV5-F1
#
_entry.id   AF-A0A7J4AUV5-F1
#
_cell.length_a   1.000
_cell.length_b   1.000
_cell.length_c   1.000
_cell.angle_alpha   90.00
_cell.angle_beta   90.00
_cell.angle_gamma   90.00
#
_symmetry.space_group_name_H-M   'P 1'
#
loop_
_entity.id
_entity.type
_entity.pdbx_description
1 polymer ?
#
loop_
_entity_poly.entity_id
_entity_poly.type
_entity_poly.pdbx_seq_one_letter_code
_entity_poly.pdbx_strand_id
1 'polypeptide(L)'
;MNRTVENGKTLLVDGPASVTVVSGKAEVFGSVLRSASKVVIREGKRLPFMIREKASFQISLGENANVEEVDGNTIPPSWNNAYEELMKVDARPVVAIVLGTVDSGKTSFCTYLINNLLREKRKVAVLDGDLGQSDIGPPCTVAYAFVTKPVTDLFNLELKNAFFVGVTSPSAALKKVIEGLATLKREILEDNPDFVVINTDGWVEEEEAVSYKVRLVEELNPDIVFCIQQKNELTPLLDALEKFRKVIVDSPMTIRQRSREKRKSLRELGYMKHLKNAKVQSFPINWLKLEDDWLLGLDRALGNARYARKLYELLGMKPLHFAELPEKICIVVGRGRGINKDNIKKIEEFAKKKAIVIRKGEESGLLTALYDQKRKFLGIGILHEVDFVRKTLKIYTPVSENVSAVAFGKVKLDKNMKEIPVFAEEEPLEPTTVN
;
A
#
# COMPACT_ATOMS: atom_id res chain seq x y z
N MET A 1 -18.33 17.08 -21.81
CA MET A 1 -18.11 17.32 -23.25
C MET A 1 -18.34 16.04 -24.04
N ASN A 2 -18.77 16.13 -25.30
CA ASN A 2 -18.86 14.99 -26.21
C ASN A 2 -17.66 15.01 -27.15
N ARG A 3 -17.06 13.86 -27.43
CA ARG A 3 -15.90 13.74 -28.33
C ARG A 3 -16.03 12.51 -29.19
N THR A 4 -15.81 12.67 -30.49
CA THR A 4 -15.74 11.55 -31.45
C THR A 4 -14.30 11.39 -31.86
N VAL A 5 -13.81 10.15 -31.87
CA VAL A 5 -12.43 9.83 -32.21
C VAL A 5 -12.43 8.82 -33.34
N GLU A 6 -11.63 9.11 -34.36
CA GLU A 6 -11.54 8.31 -35.57
C GLU A 6 -10.71 7.02 -35.34
N ASN A 7 -10.79 6.10 -36.30
CA ASN A 7 -10.04 4.84 -36.27
C ASN A 7 -8.52 5.08 -36.20
N GLY A 8 -7.81 4.23 -35.46
CA GLY A 8 -6.35 4.20 -35.43
C GLY A 8 -5.75 5.21 -34.47
N LYS A 9 -6.57 5.85 -33.64
CA LYS A 9 -6.14 6.83 -32.64
C LYS A 9 -6.34 6.33 -31.22
N THR A 10 -5.68 6.99 -30.28
CA THR A 10 -5.88 6.78 -28.84
C THR A 10 -6.31 8.09 -28.19
N LEU A 11 -7.38 8.01 -27.39
CA LEU A 11 -7.80 9.10 -26.52
C LEU A 11 -7.19 8.90 -25.13
N LEU A 12 -6.30 9.81 -24.74
CA LEU A 12 -5.68 9.84 -23.42
C LEU A 12 -6.47 10.75 -22.49
N VAL A 13 -6.93 10.20 -21.36
CA VAL A 13 -7.72 10.96 -20.38
C VAL A 13 -7.04 10.91 -19.02
N ASP A 14 -6.69 12.09 -18.51
CA ASP A 14 -6.15 12.29 -17.17
C ASP A 14 -7.30 12.44 -16.16
N GLY A 15 -7.22 11.76 -15.02
CA GLY A 15 -8.19 11.92 -13.94
C GLY A 15 -7.89 13.13 -13.04
N PRO A 16 -8.87 13.61 -12.26
CA PRO A 16 -10.17 13.01 -12.00
C PRO A 16 -11.14 13.20 -13.17
N ALA A 17 -11.67 12.12 -13.74
CA ALA A 17 -12.58 12.19 -14.89
C ALA A 17 -13.51 10.98 -14.95
N SER A 18 -14.59 11.09 -15.72
CA SER A 18 -15.38 9.93 -16.13
C SER A 18 -15.63 9.93 -17.63
N VAL A 19 -15.43 8.79 -18.28
CA VAL A 19 -15.63 8.59 -19.72
C VAL A 19 -16.73 7.56 -19.91
N THR A 20 -17.77 7.91 -20.65
CA THR A 20 -18.84 6.99 -21.05
C THR A 20 -18.77 6.78 -22.55
N VAL A 21 -18.70 5.53 -23.00
CA VAL A 21 -18.77 5.20 -24.43
C VAL A 21 -20.22 5.35 -24.88
N VAL A 22 -20.48 6.25 -25.83
CA VAL A 22 -21.82 6.48 -26.39
C VAL A 22 -22.04 5.54 -27.58
N SER A 23 -21.11 5.52 -28.53
CA SER A 23 -21.14 4.62 -29.69
C SER A 23 -19.75 4.07 -30.03
N GLY A 24 -19.71 2.95 -30.75
CA GLY A 24 -18.46 2.29 -31.15
C GLY A 24 -17.86 1.40 -30.06
N LYS A 25 -16.56 1.11 -30.19
CA LYS A 25 -15.79 0.29 -29.25
C LYS A 25 -14.46 0.96 -28.94
N ALA A 26 -14.05 0.86 -27.69
CA ALA A 26 -12.73 1.30 -27.24
C ALA A 26 -12.05 0.19 -26.44
N GLU A 27 -10.73 0.20 -26.38
CA GLU A 27 -9.94 -0.74 -25.58
C GLU A 27 -9.09 0.02 -24.57
N VAL A 28 -9.12 -0.38 -23.30
CA VAL A 28 -8.29 0.19 -22.24
C VAL A 28 -7.54 -0.97 -21.58
N PHE A 29 -6.22 -1.00 -21.77
CA PHE A 29 -5.34 -2.06 -21.24
C PHE A 29 -5.90 -3.48 -21.47
N GLY A 30 -6.37 -3.80 -22.68
CA GLY A 30 -6.94 -5.13 -22.98
C GLY A 30 -8.42 -5.30 -22.62
N SER A 31 -9.03 -4.39 -21.86
CA SER A 31 -10.48 -4.39 -21.59
C SER A 31 -11.25 -3.73 -22.73
N VAL A 32 -12.19 -4.45 -23.34
CA VAL A 32 -13.04 -3.95 -24.43
C VAL A 32 -14.26 -3.26 -23.85
N LEU A 33 -14.39 -1.96 -24.11
CA LEU A 33 -15.51 -1.11 -23.72
C LEU A 33 -16.50 -0.97 -24.89
N ARG A 34 -17.78 -1.14 -24.59
CA ARG A 34 -18.90 -1.01 -25.54
C ARG A 34 -19.81 0.16 -25.13
N SER A 35 -20.78 0.51 -25.98
CA SER A 35 -21.83 1.49 -25.64
C SER A 35 -22.39 1.32 -24.23
N ALA A 36 -22.61 2.45 -23.55
CA ALA A 36 -23.00 2.58 -22.14
C ALA A 36 -21.94 2.20 -21.10
N SER A 37 -20.75 1.72 -21.49
CA SER A 37 -19.66 1.48 -20.54
C SER A 37 -19.16 2.81 -19.97
N LYS A 38 -19.16 2.94 -18.65
CA LYS A 38 -18.63 4.10 -17.92
C LYS A 38 -17.37 3.72 -17.17
N VAL A 39 -16.31 4.49 -17.39
CA VAL A 39 -15.01 4.36 -16.72
C VAL A 39 -14.75 5.60 -15.89
N VAL A 40 -14.41 5.42 -14.61
CA VAL A 40 -13.97 6.50 -13.72
C VAL A 40 -12.45 6.45 -13.63
N ILE A 41 -11.80 7.60 -13.80
CA ILE A 41 -10.36 7.76 -13.76
C ILE A 41 -10.04 8.59 -12.54
N ARG A 42 -9.28 8.02 -11.60
CA ARG A 42 -8.88 8.70 -10.37
C ARG A 42 -7.83 9.78 -10.65
N GLU A 43 -7.80 10.79 -9.79
CA GLU A 43 -6.76 11.83 -9.84
C GLU A 43 -5.34 11.22 -9.87
N GLY A 44 -4.48 11.73 -10.75
CA GLY A 44 -3.11 11.23 -10.90
C GLY A 44 -2.97 9.95 -11.73
N LYS A 45 -4.07 9.35 -12.20
CA LYS A 45 -4.06 8.26 -13.18
C LYS A 45 -4.41 8.81 -14.58
N ARG A 46 -3.87 8.16 -15.61
CA ARG A 46 -4.15 8.42 -17.03
C ARG A 46 -4.54 7.11 -17.69
N LEU A 47 -5.64 7.09 -18.43
CA LEU A 47 -6.08 5.90 -19.16
C LEU A 47 -6.04 6.14 -20.68
N PRO A 48 -5.47 5.21 -21.46
CA PRO A 48 -5.54 5.21 -22.91
C PRO A 48 -6.78 4.45 -23.39
N PHE A 49 -7.69 5.16 -24.03
CA PHE A 49 -8.83 4.58 -24.75
C PHE A 49 -8.42 4.43 -26.21
N MET A 50 -8.01 3.23 -26.59
CA MET A 50 -7.62 2.91 -27.97
C MET A 50 -8.85 2.65 -28.83
N ILE A 51 -8.90 3.23 -30.03
CA ILE A 51 -10.06 3.15 -30.93
C ILE A 51 -9.69 2.33 -32.16
N ARG A 52 -10.36 1.19 -32.35
CA ARG A 52 -10.21 0.31 -33.54
C ARG A 52 -11.21 0.62 -34.65
N GLU A 53 -12.30 1.29 -34.30
CA GLU A 53 -13.38 1.72 -35.18
C GLU A 53 -13.95 3.01 -34.58
N LYS A 54 -14.42 3.95 -35.40
CA LYS A 54 -14.94 5.25 -34.95
C LYS A 54 -15.81 5.12 -33.70
N ALA A 55 -15.43 5.82 -32.64
CA ALA A 55 -16.11 5.77 -31.34
C ALA A 55 -16.43 7.18 -30.84
N SER A 56 -17.57 7.31 -30.15
CA SER A 56 -17.99 8.56 -29.51
C SER A 56 -18.08 8.40 -28.00
N PHE A 57 -17.68 9.44 -27.29
CA PHE A 57 -17.53 9.44 -25.84
C PHE A 57 -18.23 10.67 -25.23
N GLN A 58 -18.86 10.47 -24.09
CA GLN A 58 -19.25 11.54 -23.18
C GLN A 58 -18.24 11.59 -22.04
N ILE A 59 -17.55 12.71 -21.91
CA ILE A 59 -16.44 12.90 -20.97
C ILE A 59 -16.80 14.00 -19.98
N SER A 60 -16.72 13.69 -18.70
CA SER A 60 -16.80 14.66 -17.60
C SER A 60 -15.42 14.81 -16.98
N LEU A 61 -14.89 16.02 -17.00
CA LEU A 61 -13.58 16.35 -16.45
C LEU A 61 -13.75 17.03 -15.09
N GLY A 62 -12.97 16.59 -14.11
CA GLY A 62 -12.80 17.29 -12.86
C GLY A 62 -11.65 18.30 -12.93
N GLU A 63 -11.27 18.82 -11.77
CA GLU A 63 -10.20 19.80 -11.64
C GLU A 63 -8.85 19.19 -12.07
N ASN A 64 -8.05 19.95 -12.84
CA ASN A 64 -6.74 19.54 -13.37
C ASN A 64 -6.75 18.31 -14.30
N ALA A 65 -7.93 17.82 -14.71
CA ALA A 65 -8.06 16.76 -15.70
C ALA A 65 -7.83 17.31 -17.11
N ASN A 66 -7.31 16.46 -17.99
CA ASN A 66 -6.96 16.82 -19.36
C ASN A 66 -7.29 15.67 -20.31
N VAL A 67 -7.56 16.02 -21.58
CA VAL A 67 -7.86 15.07 -22.64
C VAL A 67 -7.05 15.38 -23.87
N GLU A 68 -6.32 14.39 -24.33
CA GLU A 68 -5.44 14.48 -25.48
C GLU A 68 -5.77 13.34 -26.45
N GLU A 69 -5.63 13.59 -27.74
CA GLU A 69 -5.77 12.57 -28.77
C GLU A 69 -4.45 12.46 -29.48
N VAL A 70 -4.00 11.21 -29.66
CA VAL A 70 -2.74 10.89 -30.30
C VAL A 70 -2.99 9.84 -31.37
N ASP A 71 -2.21 9.91 -32.44
CA ASP A 71 -2.28 8.91 -33.51
C ASP A 71 -1.60 7.61 -33.06
N GLY A 72 -2.19 6.48 -33.42
CA GLY A 72 -1.67 5.15 -33.13
C GLY A 72 -1.98 4.60 -31.73
N ASN A 73 -1.33 3.47 -31.43
CA ASN A 73 -1.40 2.80 -30.13
C ASN A 73 -0.38 3.40 -29.16
N THR A 74 -0.81 3.71 -27.94
CA THR A 74 0.09 4.18 -26.87
C THR A 74 0.57 3.07 -25.96
N ILE A 75 0.03 1.86 -26.09
CA ILE A 75 0.54 0.66 -25.44
C ILE A 75 1.77 0.18 -26.23
N PRO A 76 2.95 0.06 -25.60
CA PRO A 76 4.16 -0.41 -26.27
C PRO A 76 4.00 -1.81 -26.88
N PRO A 77 4.54 -2.08 -28.08
CA PRO A 77 4.52 -3.42 -28.68
C PRO A 77 5.15 -4.51 -27.80
N SER A 78 6.15 -4.16 -27.00
CA SER A 78 6.79 -5.07 -26.04
C SER A 78 5.82 -5.66 -25.02
N TRP A 79 4.67 -5.03 -24.77
CA TRP A 79 3.64 -5.59 -23.88
C TRP A 79 2.99 -6.83 -24.51
N ASN A 80 2.80 -6.85 -25.83
CA ASN A 80 2.31 -8.04 -26.54
C ASN A 80 3.36 -9.14 -26.52
N ASN A 81 4.63 -8.81 -26.81
CA ASN A 81 5.71 -9.78 -26.75
C ASN A 81 5.83 -10.40 -25.35
N ALA A 82 5.67 -9.59 -24.30
CA ALA A 82 5.68 -10.06 -22.92
C ALA A 82 4.51 -11.02 -22.60
N TYR A 83 3.31 -10.74 -23.13
CA TYR A 83 2.18 -11.67 -23.05
C TYR A 83 2.48 -12.98 -23.79
N GLU A 84 3.03 -12.93 -24.99
CA GLU A 84 3.41 -14.13 -25.75
C GLU A 84 4.49 -14.96 -25.02
N GLU A 85 5.48 -14.31 -24.42
CA GLU A 85 6.50 -14.97 -23.61
C GLU A 85 5.91 -15.63 -22.35
N LEU A 86 4.92 -14.98 -21.70
CA LEU A 86 4.19 -15.55 -20.58
C LEU A 86 3.47 -16.85 -20.98
N MET A 87 2.82 -16.85 -22.15
CA MET A 87 2.08 -18.01 -22.64
C MET A 87 2.97 -19.19 -23.05
N LYS A 88 4.27 -18.96 -23.26
CA LYS A 88 5.28 -20.01 -23.53
C LYS A 88 5.81 -20.66 -22.25
N VAL A 89 5.44 -20.19 -21.07
CA VAL A 89 5.88 -20.78 -19.80
C VAL A 89 5.08 -22.06 -19.53
N ASP A 90 5.77 -23.19 -19.48
CA ASP A 90 5.17 -24.48 -19.14
C ASP A 90 5.19 -24.73 -17.62
N ALA A 91 4.34 -24.00 -16.90
CA ALA A 91 4.13 -24.14 -15.45
C ALA A 91 2.63 -24.04 -15.13
N ARG A 92 2.20 -24.64 -14.00
CA ARG A 92 0.81 -24.59 -13.53
C ARG A 92 0.75 -24.51 -12.00
N PRO A 93 0.35 -23.37 -11.41
CA PRO A 93 0.16 -22.06 -12.05
C PRO A 93 1.46 -21.46 -12.58
N VAL A 94 1.34 -20.52 -13.52
CA VAL A 94 2.44 -19.61 -13.89
C VAL A 94 2.45 -18.41 -12.95
N VAL A 95 3.61 -18.13 -12.35
CA VAL A 95 3.84 -17.00 -11.44
C VAL A 95 4.71 -15.97 -12.16
N ALA A 96 4.14 -14.80 -12.42
CA ALA A 96 4.82 -13.69 -13.06
C ALA A 96 4.99 -12.52 -12.09
N ILE A 97 6.20 -11.97 -11.99
CA ILE A 97 6.47 -10.76 -11.20
C ILE A 97 6.82 -9.58 -12.09
N VAL A 98 6.35 -8.38 -11.73
CA VAL A 98 6.60 -7.14 -12.48
C VAL A 98 7.45 -6.19 -11.64
N LEU A 99 8.64 -5.88 -12.17
CA LEU A 99 9.64 -5.00 -11.58
C LEU A 99 9.83 -3.74 -12.44
N GLY A 100 10.29 -2.65 -11.84
CA GLY A 100 10.49 -1.38 -12.53
C GLY A 100 10.45 -0.19 -11.60
N THR A 101 11.00 0.94 -12.04
CA THR A 101 11.02 2.21 -11.29
C THR A 101 9.62 2.77 -11.03
N VAL A 102 9.54 3.77 -10.15
CA VAL A 102 8.29 4.49 -9.89
C VAL A 102 7.77 5.12 -11.19
N ASP A 103 6.45 5.04 -11.41
CA ASP A 103 5.77 5.58 -12.60
C ASP A 103 6.31 5.04 -13.95
N SER A 104 6.78 3.78 -13.99
CA SER A 104 7.15 3.09 -15.25
C SER A 104 5.98 2.40 -15.97
N GLY A 105 4.80 2.34 -15.34
CA GLY A 105 3.62 1.69 -15.91
C GLY A 105 3.32 0.27 -15.40
N LYS A 106 3.98 -0.20 -14.33
CA LYS A 106 3.77 -1.55 -13.72
C LYS A 106 2.31 -1.92 -13.50
N THR A 107 1.54 -1.11 -12.79
CA THR A 107 0.11 -1.37 -12.57
C THR A 107 -0.67 -1.50 -13.88
N SER A 108 -0.39 -0.62 -14.85
CA SER A 108 -1.05 -0.63 -16.16
C SER A 108 -0.69 -1.88 -16.96
N PHE A 109 0.57 -2.32 -16.90
CA PHE A 109 1.03 -3.56 -17.53
C PHE A 109 0.43 -4.80 -16.84
N CYS A 110 0.34 -4.83 -15.51
CA CYS A 110 -0.37 -5.89 -14.79
C CYS A 110 -1.84 -5.97 -15.23
N THR A 111 -2.52 -4.82 -15.31
CA THR A 111 -3.90 -4.72 -15.80
C THR A 111 -4.04 -5.26 -17.22
N TYR A 112 -3.07 -4.92 -18.09
CA TYR A 112 -3.00 -5.42 -19.45
C TYR A 112 -2.85 -6.94 -19.53
N LEU A 113 -1.88 -7.52 -18.81
CA LEU A 113 -1.68 -8.98 -18.76
C LEU A 113 -2.93 -9.69 -18.26
N ILE A 114 -3.47 -9.25 -17.12
CA ILE A 114 -4.67 -9.84 -16.50
C ILE A 114 -5.83 -9.85 -17.49
N ASN A 115 -6.13 -8.71 -18.14
CA ASN A 115 -7.25 -8.62 -19.07
C ASN A 115 -7.10 -9.54 -20.29
N ASN A 116 -5.88 -9.75 -20.78
CA ASN A 116 -5.64 -10.69 -21.89
C ASN A 116 -5.76 -12.15 -21.44
N LEU A 117 -5.21 -12.51 -20.28
CA LEU A 117 -5.32 -13.85 -19.71
C LEU A 117 -6.78 -14.27 -19.45
N LEU A 118 -7.64 -13.32 -19.06
CA LEU A 118 -9.07 -13.57 -18.84
C LEU A 118 -9.84 -13.89 -20.12
N ARG A 119 -9.36 -13.47 -21.31
CA ARG A 119 -10.02 -13.78 -22.58
C ARG A 119 -10.07 -15.29 -22.85
N GLU A 120 -9.17 -16.04 -22.25
CA GLU A 120 -9.05 -17.50 -22.38
C GLU A 120 -9.73 -18.27 -21.23
N LYS A 121 -10.62 -17.63 -20.46
CA LYS A 121 -11.32 -18.22 -19.30
C LYS A 121 -10.39 -18.78 -18.21
N ARG A 122 -9.19 -18.22 -18.09
CA ARG A 122 -8.19 -18.58 -17.07
C ARG A 122 -8.56 -18.00 -15.70
N LYS A 123 -8.28 -18.74 -14.63
CA LYS A 123 -8.36 -18.26 -13.25
C LYS A 123 -7.09 -17.46 -12.94
N VAL A 124 -7.22 -16.14 -12.85
CA VAL A 124 -6.10 -15.23 -12.61
C VAL A 124 -6.19 -14.63 -11.21
N ALA A 125 -5.11 -14.77 -10.44
CA ALA A 125 -4.89 -14.03 -9.21
C ALA A 125 -3.94 -12.86 -9.47
N VAL A 126 -4.16 -11.74 -8.79
CA VAL A 126 -3.21 -10.63 -8.75
C VAL A 126 -2.81 -10.37 -7.30
N LEU A 127 -1.51 -10.32 -7.07
CA LEU A 127 -0.89 -10.02 -5.78
C LEU A 127 -0.19 -8.66 -5.88
N ASP A 128 -0.56 -7.74 -5.01
CA ASP A 128 -0.09 -6.36 -5.00
C ASP A 128 0.85 -6.14 -3.81
N GLY A 129 2.11 -5.82 -4.13
CA GLY A 129 3.19 -5.57 -3.18
C GLY A 129 3.57 -4.10 -3.03
N ASP A 130 2.83 -3.15 -3.63
CA ASP A 130 3.09 -1.73 -3.43
C ASP A 130 2.39 -1.21 -2.15
N LEU A 131 3.16 -1.08 -1.07
CA LEU A 131 2.64 -0.58 0.21
C LEU A 131 2.16 0.87 0.16
N GLY A 132 2.76 1.68 -0.70
CA GLY A 132 2.60 3.13 -0.74
C GLY A 132 1.49 3.59 -1.70
N GLN A 133 1.21 2.78 -2.71
CA GLN A 133 0.14 3.00 -3.69
C GLN A 133 -0.61 1.70 -3.99
N SER A 134 -0.99 0.95 -2.95
CA SER A 134 -1.74 -0.29 -3.15
C SER A 134 -3.01 0.00 -3.94
N ASP A 135 -3.17 -0.73 -5.04
CA ASP A 135 -4.37 -0.64 -5.86
C ASP A 135 -5.40 -1.67 -5.40
N ILE A 136 -5.04 -2.79 -4.78
CA ILE A 136 -6.03 -3.81 -4.35
C ILE A 136 -6.47 -3.62 -2.90
N GLY A 137 -5.50 -3.57 -1.99
CA GLY A 137 -5.75 -3.51 -0.55
C GLY A 137 -5.70 -2.10 0.02
N PRO A 138 -5.96 -1.95 1.33
CA PRO A 138 -5.66 -0.71 2.01
C PRO A 138 -4.15 -0.41 1.94
N PRO A 139 -3.74 0.86 1.95
CA PRO A 139 -2.32 1.17 2.04
C PRO A 139 -1.66 0.55 3.28
N CYS A 140 -0.34 0.39 3.23
CA CYS A 140 0.46 -0.33 4.23
C CYS A 140 0.18 -1.84 4.30
N THR A 141 -0.50 -2.40 3.31
CA THR A 141 -0.69 -3.85 3.16
C THR A 141 -0.04 -4.35 1.87
N VAL A 142 0.29 -5.62 1.86
CA VAL A 142 0.32 -6.40 0.62
C VAL A 142 -1.00 -7.16 0.53
N ALA A 143 -1.54 -7.33 -0.67
CA ALA A 143 -2.93 -7.75 -0.82
C ALA A 143 -3.16 -8.51 -2.11
N TYR A 144 -4.17 -9.37 -2.15
CA TYR A 144 -4.52 -10.07 -3.38
C TYR A 144 -6.02 -10.11 -3.65
N ALA A 145 -6.33 -10.34 -4.93
CA ALA A 145 -7.68 -10.57 -5.42
C ALA A 145 -7.66 -11.62 -6.54
N PHE A 146 -8.77 -12.34 -6.68
CA PHE A 146 -9.06 -13.11 -7.89
C PHE A 146 -9.82 -12.23 -8.88
N VAL A 147 -9.40 -12.26 -10.14
CA VAL A 147 -10.02 -11.45 -11.17
C VAL A 147 -10.95 -12.33 -12.00
N THR A 148 -12.22 -11.96 -12.06
CA THR A 148 -13.26 -12.73 -12.77
C THR A 148 -13.75 -12.04 -14.03
N LYS A 149 -13.47 -10.73 -14.18
CA LYS A 149 -13.90 -9.89 -15.30
C LYS A 149 -12.81 -8.87 -15.63
N PRO A 150 -12.69 -8.44 -16.89
CA PRO A 150 -11.74 -7.38 -17.26
C PRO A 150 -11.98 -6.09 -16.49
N VAL A 151 -10.88 -5.40 -16.12
CA VAL A 151 -10.90 -4.15 -15.36
C VAL A 151 -10.04 -3.08 -16.02
N THR A 152 -10.38 -1.81 -15.79
CA THR A 152 -9.57 -0.67 -16.27
C THR A 152 -8.65 -0.10 -15.18
N ASP A 153 -8.89 -0.46 -13.92
CA ASP A 153 -8.12 -0.06 -12.74
C ASP A 153 -8.23 -1.20 -11.71
N LEU A 154 -7.09 -1.69 -11.20
CA LEU A 154 -7.05 -2.73 -10.17
C LEU A 154 -7.74 -2.27 -8.88
N PHE A 155 -7.89 -0.96 -8.68
CA PHE A 155 -8.66 -0.37 -7.58
C PHE A 155 -10.14 -0.71 -7.55
N ASN A 156 -10.68 -1.25 -8.64
CA ASN A 156 -12.05 -1.74 -8.68
C ASN A 156 -12.19 -3.20 -8.26
N LEU A 157 -11.08 -3.90 -7.97
CA LEU A 157 -11.12 -5.28 -7.51
C LEU A 157 -11.58 -5.37 -6.05
N GLU A 158 -12.27 -6.48 -5.77
CA GLU A 158 -12.65 -6.87 -4.41
C GLU A 158 -11.47 -7.59 -3.75
N LEU A 159 -11.04 -7.06 -2.61
CA LEU A 159 -9.99 -7.64 -1.80
C LEU A 159 -10.39 -9.04 -1.32
N LYS A 160 -9.53 -10.04 -1.52
CA LYS A 160 -9.74 -11.40 -0.98
C LYS A 160 -9.10 -11.55 0.40
N ASN A 161 -7.82 -11.19 0.52
CA ASN A 161 -7.09 -11.13 1.78
C ASN A 161 -5.92 -10.13 1.68
N ALA A 162 -5.42 -9.69 2.82
CA ALA A 162 -4.26 -8.81 2.91
C ALA A 162 -3.35 -9.18 4.08
N PHE A 163 -2.12 -8.70 4.04
CA PHE A 163 -1.16 -8.79 5.12
C PHE A 163 -0.69 -7.39 5.47
N PHE A 164 -0.91 -6.95 6.71
CA PHE A 164 -0.54 -5.61 7.14
C PHE A 164 0.94 -5.52 7.49
N VAL A 165 1.66 -4.70 6.73
CA VAL A 165 3.06 -4.37 7.00
C VAL A 165 3.14 -3.19 7.96
N GLY A 166 2.26 -2.21 7.80
CA GLY A 166 2.14 -1.05 8.71
C GLY A 166 3.04 0.13 8.37
N VAL A 167 3.73 0.12 7.23
CA VAL A 167 4.53 1.23 6.70
C VAL A 167 4.19 1.47 5.22
N THR A 168 4.50 2.65 4.69
CA THR A 168 4.24 3.01 3.28
C THR A 168 5.43 2.78 2.35
N SER A 169 6.60 2.46 2.92
CA SER A 169 7.83 2.15 2.18
C SER A 169 8.40 0.81 2.65
N PRO A 170 8.84 -0.06 1.73
CA PRO A 170 9.45 -1.34 2.10
C PRO A 170 10.75 -1.17 2.90
N SER A 171 11.51 -0.07 2.74
CA SER A 171 12.81 0.16 3.39
C SER A 171 12.81 -0.08 4.91
N ALA A 172 11.72 0.26 5.59
CA ALA A 172 11.60 0.08 7.04
C ALA A 172 11.11 -1.32 7.48
N ALA A 173 10.78 -2.21 6.54
CA ALA A 173 10.08 -3.47 6.82
C ALA A 173 10.36 -4.60 5.80
N LEU A 174 11.54 -4.63 5.17
CA LEU A 174 11.89 -5.55 4.06
C LEU A 174 11.45 -7.00 4.29
N LYS A 175 11.85 -7.59 5.42
CA LYS A 175 11.53 -8.98 5.77
C LYS A 175 10.03 -9.21 5.86
N LYS A 176 9.30 -8.28 6.47
CA LYS A 176 7.85 -8.36 6.68
C LYS A 176 7.07 -8.24 5.38
N VAL A 177 7.56 -7.44 4.41
CA VAL A 177 6.97 -7.36 3.07
C VAL A 177 7.13 -8.69 2.33
N ILE A 178 8.34 -9.23 2.32
CA ILE A 178 8.67 -10.51 1.67
C ILE A 178 7.83 -11.65 2.29
N GLU A 179 7.79 -11.73 3.62
CA GLU A 179 6.99 -12.71 4.36
C GLU A 179 5.49 -12.60 4.04
N GLY A 180 4.96 -11.37 3.98
CA GLY A 180 3.57 -11.10 3.64
C GLY A 180 3.23 -11.57 2.22
N LEU A 181 4.07 -11.23 1.24
CA LEU A 181 3.88 -11.66 -0.16
C LEU A 181 3.99 -13.17 -0.32
N ALA A 182 4.98 -13.81 0.32
CA ALA A 182 5.15 -15.26 0.29
C ALA A 182 3.96 -15.98 0.95
N THR A 183 3.44 -15.46 2.06
CA THR A 183 2.27 -16.00 2.74
C THR A 183 1.01 -15.91 1.89
N LEU A 184 0.73 -14.73 1.32
CA LEU A 184 -0.43 -14.56 0.44
C LEU A 184 -0.29 -15.34 -0.87
N LYS A 185 0.94 -15.47 -1.43
CA LYS A 185 1.19 -16.35 -2.57
C LYS A 185 0.79 -17.79 -2.24
N ARG A 186 1.22 -18.34 -1.10
CA ARG A 186 0.85 -19.71 -0.70
C ARG A 186 -0.66 -19.89 -0.60
N GLU A 187 -1.36 -18.95 0.03
CA GLU A 187 -2.83 -18.97 0.13
C GLU A 187 -3.48 -18.93 -1.26
N ILE A 188 -3.00 -18.08 -2.17
CA ILE A 188 -3.49 -18.02 -3.56
C ILE A 188 -3.36 -19.39 -4.25
N LEU A 189 -2.26 -20.11 -4.02
CA LEU A 189 -2.00 -21.40 -4.67
C LEU A 189 -2.98 -22.51 -4.22
N GLU A 190 -3.51 -22.45 -3.00
CA GLU A 190 -4.52 -23.40 -2.50
C GLU A 190 -5.81 -23.37 -3.35
N ASP A 191 -6.07 -22.23 -3.99
CA ASP A 191 -7.19 -21.99 -4.87
C ASP A 191 -6.96 -22.49 -6.31
N ASN A 192 -5.79 -23.06 -6.63
CA ASN A 192 -5.43 -23.56 -7.96
C ASN A 192 -5.68 -22.55 -9.12
N PRO A 193 -5.11 -21.34 -9.08
CA PRO A 193 -5.17 -20.44 -10.23
C PRO A 193 -4.42 -21.03 -11.44
N ASP A 194 -4.70 -20.50 -12.63
CA ASP A 194 -3.84 -20.71 -13.80
C ASP A 194 -2.64 -19.77 -13.76
N PHE A 195 -2.85 -18.52 -13.31
CA PHE A 195 -1.83 -17.47 -13.30
C PHE A 195 -1.86 -16.66 -12.00
N VAL A 196 -0.67 -16.28 -11.52
CA VAL A 196 -0.47 -15.30 -10.45
C VAL A 196 0.38 -14.16 -10.99
N VAL A 197 -0.19 -12.96 -11.09
CA VAL A 197 0.53 -11.74 -11.50
C VAL A 197 0.87 -10.91 -10.26
N ILE A 198 2.15 -10.68 -10.02
CA ILE A 198 2.66 -9.98 -8.84
C ILE A 198 3.11 -8.58 -9.25
N ASN A 199 2.36 -7.56 -8.82
CA ASN A 199 2.74 -6.15 -8.92
C ASN A 199 3.64 -5.78 -7.73
N THR A 200 4.68 -4.98 -7.96
CA THR A 200 5.62 -4.60 -6.89
C THR A 200 5.78 -3.09 -6.77
N ASP A 201 6.36 -2.64 -5.65
CA ASP A 201 6.76 -1.25 -5.43
C ASP A 201 7.83 -0.79 -6.43
N GLY A 202 7.98 0.52 -6.59
CA GLY A 202 8.95 1.12 -7.52
C GLY A 202 10.36 1.34 -6.99
N TRP A 203 10.72 0.82 -5.81
CA TRP A 203 12.04 1.03 -5.22
C TRP A 203 13.04 0.02 -5.78
N VAL A 204 13.87 0.48 -6.71
CA VAL A 204 14.85 -0.32 -7.46
C VAL A 204 16.21 0.37 -7.58
N GLU A 205 16.31 1.60 -7.08
CA GLU A 205 17.54 2.41 -7.12
C GLU A 205 18.29 2.23 -5.80
N GLU A 206 19.63 2.17 -5.87
CA GLU A 206 20.56 1.90 -4.75
C GLU A 206 20.74 0.41 -4.40
N GLU A 207 21.86 0.11 -3.76
CA GLU A 207 22.28 -1.26 -3.42
C GLU A 207 21.28 -1.97 -2.50
N GLU A 208 20.71 -1.24 -1.53
CA GLU A 208 19.72 -1.81 -0.61
C GLU A 208 18.43 -2.21 -1.34
N ALA A 209 17.97 -1.38 -2.28
CA ALA A 209 16.79 -1.68 -3.09
C ALA A 209 17.03 -2.90 -4.00
N VAL A 210 18.19 -2.98 -4.64
CA VAL A 210 18.57 -4.14 -5.46
C VAL A 210 18.61 -5.41 -4.60
N SER A 211 19.28 -5.37 -3.44
CA SER A 211 19.34 -6.51 -2.51
C SER A 211 17.95 -6.96 -2.05
N TYR A 212 17.07 -6.00 -1.74
CA TYR A 212 15.68 -6.28 -1.40
C TYR A 212 14.92 -6.97 -2.54
N LYS A 213 15.01 -6.45 -3.77
CA LYS A 213 14.31 -7.02 -4.93
C LYS A 213 14.85 -8.40 -5.29
N VAL A 214 16.14 -8.65 -5.16
CA VAL A 214 16.73 -9.98 -5.34
C VAL A 214 16.14 -10.97 -4.35
N ARG A 215 16.17 -10.64 -3.04
CA ARG A 215 15.57 -11.51 -2.00
C ARG A 215 14.07 -11.73 -2.21
N LEU A 216 13.36 -10.70 -2.65
CA LEU A 216 11.94 -10.78 -2.97
C LEU A 216 11.68 -11.78 -4.10
N VAL A 217 12.44 -11.69 -5.20
CA VAL A 217 12.31 -12.60 -6.35
C VAL A 217 12.72 -14.01 -5.99
N GLU A 218 13.80 -14.18 -5.21
CA GLU A 218 14.25 -15.49 -4.72
C GLU A 218 13.21 -16.17 -3.83
N GLU A 219 12.64 -15.46 -2.85
CA GLU A 219 11.60 -16.00 -1.97
C GLU A 219 10.32 -16.33 -2.74
N LEU A 220 9.92 -15.43 -3.65
CA LEU A 220 8.71 -15.64 -4.43
C LEU A 220 8.88 -16.62 -5.58
N ASN A 221 10.10 -17.01 -5.94
CA ASN A 221 10.45 -17.98 -6.98
C ASN A 221 9.47 -17.97 -8.19
N PRO A 222 9.42 -16.88 -8.97
CA PRO A 222 8.54 -16.75 -10.12
C PRO A 222 9.08 -17.49 -11.34
N ASP A 223 8.19 -17.89 -12.25
CA ASP A 223 8.56 -18.53 -13.51
C ASP A 223 9.05 -17.52 -14.56
N ILE A 224 8.63 -16.26 -14.42
CA ILE A 224 9.03 -15.16 -15.31
C ILE A 224 9.04 -13.81 -14.57
N VAL A 225 10.05 -13.01 -14.88
CA VAL A 225 10.26 -11.66 -14.34
C VAL A 225 10.13 -10.65 -15.48
N PHE A 226 9.13 -9.77 -15.40
CA PHE A 226 8.98 -8.65 -16.32
C PHE A 226 9.67 -7.42 -15.75
N CYS A 227 10.61 -6.85 -16.50
CA CYS A 227 11.39 -5.69 -16.10
C CYS A 227 10.99 -4.49 -16.96
N ILE A 228 10.21 -3.58 -16.39
CA ILE A 228 9.73 -2.38 -17.09
C ILE A 228 10.73 -1.24 -16.93
N GLN A 229 11.28 -0.75 -18.03
CA GLN A 229 12.24 0.36 -18.06
C GLN A 229 12.03 1.28 -19.27
N GLN A 230 12.52 2.52 -19.17
CA GLN A 230 12.61 3.44 -20.32
C GLN A 230 14.01 3.41 -20.95
N LYS A 231 15.04 3.24 -20.11
CA LYS A 231 16.44 3.17 -20.53
C LYS A 231 17.06 1.92 -19.89
N ASN A 232 18.10 2.11 -19.10
CA ASN A 232 18.91 1.07 -18.48
C ASN A 232 18.90 1.21 -16.95
N GLU A 233 17.86 1.82 -16.37
CA GLU A 233 17.74 2.03 -14.93
C GLU A 233 17.72 0.71 -14.13
N LEU A 234 17.37 -0.42 -14.75
CA LEU A 234 17.30 -1.72 -14.08
C LEU A 234 18.57 -2.57 -14.28
N THR A 235 19.63 -2.08 -14.94
CA THR A 235 20.83 -2.89 -15.23
C THR A 235 21.37 -3.63 -14.00
N PRO A 236 21.60 -2.98 -12.83
CA PRO A 236 22.12 -3.69 -11.66
C PRO A 236 21.21 -4.82 -11.18
N LEU A 237 19.89 -4.62 -11.29
CA LEU A 237 18.89 -5.62 -10.90
C LEU A 237 18.81 -6.77 -11.92
N LEU A 238 18.95 -6.46 -13.22
CA LEU A 238 18.98 -7.46 -14.28
C LEU A 238 20.19 -8.38 -14.14
N ASP A 239 21.36 -7.83 -13.83
CA ASP A 239 22.59 -8.59 -13.61
C ASP A 239 22.46 -9.48 -12.36
N ALA A 240 21.92 -8.94 -11.26
CA ALA A 240 21.71 -9.72 -10.04
C ALA A 240 20.68 -10.86 -10.18
N LEU A 241 19.76 -10.77 -11.15
CA LEU A 241 18.70 -11.75 -11.43
C LEU A 241 19.02 -12.66 -12.62
N GLU A 242 20.29 -12.89 -12.97
CA GLU A 242 20.74 -13.76 -14.08
C GLU A 242 20.06 -15.14 -14.14
N LYS A 243 19.74 -15.73 -12.99
CA LYS A 243 19.16 -17.08 -12.89
C LYS A 243 17.68 -17.16 -13.29
N PHE A 244 16.98 -16.03 -13.35
CA PHE A 244 15.55 -15.98 -13.65
C PHE A 244 15.30 -15.68 -15.12
N ARG A 245 14.23 -16.27 -15.68
CA ARG A 245 13.74 -15.90 -17.01
C ARG A 245 13.22 -14.48 -16.95
N LYS A 246 13.89 -13.56 -17.65
CA LYS A 246 13.56 -12.12 -17.66
C LYS A 246 13.06 -11.70 -19.03
N VAL A 247 12.10 -10.78 -19.04
CA VAL A 247 11.62 -10.11 -20.25
C VAL A 247 11.64 -8.61 -20.01
N ILE A 248 12.37 -7.89 -20.87
CA ILE A 248 12.38 -6.42 -20.86
C ILE A 248 11.08 -5.93 -21.50
N VAL A 249 10.44 -4.99 -20.81
CA VAL A 249 9.17 -4.39 -21.24
C VAL A 249 9.36 -2.87 -21.28
N ASP A 250 8.91 -2.23 -22.34
CA ASP A 250 9.04 -0.79 -22.44
C ASP A 250 8.00 -0.10 -21.56
N SER A 251 8.44 0.94 -20.86
CA SER A 251 7.53 1.89 -20.24
C SER A 251 6.81 2.72 -21.33
N PRO A 252 5.50 2.97 -21.22
CA PRO A 252 4.77 3.83 -22.16
C PRO A 252 5.35 5.25 -22.21
N MET A 253 5.51 5.82 -23.41
CA MET A 253 6.02 7.20 -23.57
C MET A 253 5.04 8.26 -23.03
N THR A 254 3.76 7.91 -22.92
CA THR A 254 2.69 8.80 -22.43
C THR A 254 2.55 8.80 -20.91
N ILE A 255 3.40 8.04 -20.21
CA ILE A 255 3.39 7.95 -18.75
C ILE A 255 3.76 9.30 -18.14
N ARG A 256 3.01 9.70 -17.10
CA ARG A 256 3.26 10.95 -16.39
C ARG A 256 3.89 10.67 -15.04
N GLN A 257 4.97 11.38 -14.75
CA GLN A 257 5.56 11.41 -13.42
C GLN A 257 4.58 12.05 -12.43
N ARG A 258 4.41 11.41 -11.27
CA ARG A 258 3.57 11.91 -10.19
C ARG A 258 4.44 12.62 -9.16
N SER A 259 3.96 13.75 -8.66
CA SER A 259 4.59 14.38 -7.50
C SER A 259 4.36 13.53 -6.24
N ARG A 260 5.15 13.78 -5.18
CA ARG A 260 4.99 13.11 -3.89
C ARG A 260 3.58 13.35 -3.32
N GLU A 261 3.04 14.55 -3.50
CA GLU A 261 1.70 14.96 -3.08
C GLU A 261 0.63 14.17 -3.82
N LYS A 262 0.74 14.01 -5.15
CA LYS A 262 -0.22 13.21 -5.92
C LYS A 262 -0.23 11.73 -5.50
N ARG A 263 0.94 11.16 -5.20
CA ARG A 263 1.04 9.79 -4.66
C ARG A 263 0.41 9.69 -3.27
N LYS A 264 0.62 10.69 -2.43
CA LYS A 264 -0.04 10.81 -1.12
C LYS A 264 -1.56 10.88 -1.26
N SER A 265 -2.09 11.73 -2.13
CA SER A 265 -3.54 11.85 -2.39
C SER A 265 -4.15 10.53 -2.86
N LEU A 266 -3.49 9.81 -3.77
CA LEU A 266 -3.92 8.47 -4.20
C LEU A 266 -3.98 7.47 -3.04
N ARG A 267 -2.99 7.51 -2.15
CA ARG A 267 -2.96 6.68 -0.95
C ARG A 267 -4.09 7.01 0.01
N GLU A 268 -4.39 8.29 0.20
CA GLU A 268 -5.50 8.77 1.03
C GLU A 268 -6.87 8.34 0.50
N LEU A 269 -7.06 8.30 -0.83
CA LEU A 269 -8.23 7.67 -1.45
C LEU A 269 -8.35 6.19 -1.08
N GLY A 270 -7.23 5.47 -0.97
CA GLY A 270 -7.16 4.09 -0.51
C GLY A 270 -7.69 3.93 0.92
N TYR A 271 -7.26 4.76 1.87
CA TYR A 271 -7.81 4.73 3.22
C TYR A 271 -9.32 4.98 3.24
N MET A 272 -9.79 5.99 2.48
CA MET A 272 -11.22 6.31 2.42
C MET A 272 -12.06 5.16 1.85
N LYS A 273 -11.56 4.44 0.82
CA LYS A 273 -12.24 3.24 0.28
C LYS A 273 -12.43 2.19 1.37
N HIS A 274 -11.37 1.88 2.12
CA HIS A 274 -11.34 0.79 3.08
C HIS A 274 -11.88 1.14 4.47
N LEU A 275 -12.06 2.43 4.79
CA LEU A 275 -12.70 2.92 6.02
C LEU A 275 -14.11 3.45 5.79
N LYS A 276 -14.69 3.22 4.61
CA LYS A 276 -16.07 3.59 4.31
C LYS A 276 -17.02 2.93 5.32
N ASN A 277 -17.96 3.71 5.86
CA ASN A 277 -18.93 3.29 6.89
C ASN A 277 -18.32 2.86 8.23
N ALA A 278 -17.07 3.25 8.52
CA ALA A 278 -16.45 2.98 9.79
C ALA A 278 -17.18 3.64 10.97
N LYS A 279 -17.11 2.99 12.13
CA LYS A 279 -17.65 3.49 13.40
C LYS A 279 -16.65 3.22 14.52
N VAL A 280 -16.74 4.00 15.60
CA VAL A 280 -15.90 3.76 16.78
C VAL A 280 -16.41 2.51 17.50
N GLN A 281 -15.52 1.54 17.69
CA GLN A 281 -15.77 0.30 18.40
C GLN A 281 -14.78 0.14 19.53
N SER A 282 -15.20 -0.48 20.63
CA SER A 282 -14.39 -0.63 21.84
C SER A 282 -14.04 -2.09 22.07
N PHE A 283 -12.74 -2.34 22.23
CA PHE A 283 -12.18 -3.68 22.41
C PHE A 283 -11.40 -3.74 23.72
N PRO A 284 -11.73 -4.68 24.64
CA PRO A 284 -10.90 -4.94 25.82
C PRO A 284 -9.50 -5.42 25.42
N ILE A 285 -8.46 -4.77 25.96
CA ILE A 285 -7.06 -5.08 25.61
C ILE A 285 -6.72 -6.53 25.98
N ASN A 286 -7.27 -7.06 27.07
CA ASN A 286 -7.04 -8.43 27.54
C ASN A 286 -7.62 -9.52 26.62
N TRP A 287 -8.52 -9.17 25.69
CA TRP A 287 -9.08 -10.10 24.70
C TRP A 287 -8.35 -10.03 23.36
N LEU A 288 -7.43 -9.08 23.20
CA LEU A 288 -6.70 -8.85 21.98
C LEU A 288 -5.25 -9.30 22.13
N LYS A 289 -4.76 -10.00 21.11
CA LYS A 289 -3.33 -10.07 20.84
C LYS A 289 -2.90 -8.76 20.17
N LEU A 290 -2.07 -7.98 20.84
CA LEU A 290 -1.52 -6.75 20.28
C LEU A 290 -0.21 -7.07 19.56
N GLU A 291 -0.06 -6.56 18.35
CA GLU A 291 1.10 -6.79 17.50
C GLU A 291 1.67 -5.46 17.03
N ASP A 292 3.00 -5.43 16.85
CA ASP A 292 3.71 -4.22 16.43
C ASP A 292 3.39 -2.98 17.29
N ASP A 293 3.03 -3.15 18.57
CA ASP A 293 2.80 -2.05 19.51
C ASP A 293 4.13 -1.43 19.94
N TRP A 294 4.76 -0.78 18.98
CA TRP A 294 6.05 -0.11 19.10
C TRP A 294 5.94 1.21 19.86
N LEU A 295 4.72 1.72 20.04
CA LEU A 295 4.47 3.03 20.60
C LEU A 295 4.14 2.97 22.09
N LEU A 296 3.15 2.16 22.47
CA LEU A 296 2.55 2.18 23.80
C LEU A 296 2.94 0.96 24.64
N GLY A 297 3.25 -0.17 24.02
CA GLY A 297 3.56 -1.42 24.73
C GLY A 297 2.46 -1.82 25.71
N LEU A 298 1.21 -1.77 25.28
CA LEU A 298 0.01 -1.94 26.10
C LEU A 298 -0.12 -3.35 26.71
N ASP A 299 0.50 -4.34 26.09
CA ASP A 299 0.59 -5.72 26.57
C ASP A 299 1.80 -5.97 27.49
N ARG A 300 2.72 -5.00 27.59
CA ARG A 300 3.96 -5.11 28.37
C ARG A 300 3.79 -4.47 29.74
N ALA A 301 3.53 -5.29 30.75
CA ALA A 301 3.62 -4.85 32.13
C ALA A 301 5.08 -4.58 32.53
N LEU A 302 5.30 -3.59 33.41
CA LEU A 302 6.56 -3.47 34.13
C LEU A 302 6.78 -4.73 34.96
N GLY A 303 7.78 -5.53 34.61
CA GLY A 303 8.00 -6.86 35.18
C GLY A 303 8.35 -6.88 36.68
N ASN A 304 8.62 -5.72 37.31
CA ASN A 304 9.00 -5.64 38.72
C ASN A 304 8.38 -4.41 39.42
N ALA A 305 7.59 -4.65 40.47
CA ALA A 305 6.93 -3.60 41.24
C ALA A 305 7.89 -2.61 41.93
N ARG A 306 9.08 -3.08 42.36
CA ARG A 306 10.13 -2.20 42.93
C ARG A 306 10.73 -1.29 41.86
N TYR A 307 10.96 -1.84 40.67
CA TYR A 307 11.46 -1.10 39.52
C TYR A 307 10.44 -0.03 39.09
N ALA A 308 9.16 -0.40 38.98
CA ALA A 308 8.07 0.53 38.68
C ALA A 308 7.95 1.68 39.70
N ARG A 309 8.02 1.37 41.00
CA ARG A 309 7.99 2.40 42.06
C ARG A 309 9.14 3.39 41.93
N LYS A 310 10.36 2.90 41.73
CA LYS A 310 11.54 3.75 41.54
C LYS A 310 11.39 4.66 40.31
N LEU A 311 10.83 4.15 39.22
CA LEU A 311 10.54 4.99 38.04
C LEU A 311 9.51 6.08 38.32
N TYR A 312 8.46 5.80 39.10
CA TYR A 312 7.47 6.81 39.48
C TYR A 312 8.06 7.88 40.42
N GLU A 313 8.95 7.48 41.34
CA GLU A 313 9.71 8.41 42.19
C GLU A 313 10.61 9.32 41.36
N LEU A 314 11.37 8.76 40.41
CA LEU A 314 12.23 9.53 39.50
C LEU A 314 11.43 10.46 38.59
N LEU A 315 10.25 10.02 38.13
CA LEU A 315 9.34 10.83 37.33
C LEU A 315 8.71 11.97 38.14
N GLY A 316 8.55 11.78 39.45
CA GLY A 316 7.87 12.70 40.37
C GLY A 316 6.34 12.71 40.24
N MET A 317 5.76 11.76 39.50
CA MET A 317 4.32 11.62 39.33
C MET A 317 3.94 10.20 38.89
N LYS A 318 2.66 9.85 39.07
CA LYS A 318 2.09 8.63 38.50
C LYS A 318 1.59 8.90 37.06
N PRO A 319 2.16 8.25 36.03
CA PRO A 319 1.70 8.38 34.65
C PRO A 319 0.39 7.61 34.44
N LEU A 320 -0.31 7.90 33.33
CA LEU A 320 -1.48 7.12 32.91
C LEU A 320 -1.10 5.71 32.46
N HIS A 321 0.05 5.59 31.81
CA HIS A 321 0.62 4.32 31.37
C HIS A 321 2.13 4.40 31.35
N PHE A 322 2.76 3.25 31.57
CA PHE A 322 4.20 3.11 31.53
C PHE A 322 4.54 1.72 31.01
N ALA A 323 5.35 1.65 29.96
CA ALA A 323 5.81 0.40 29.39
C ALA A 323 7.30 0.46 29.05
N GLU A 324 8.00 -0.64 29.30
CA GLU A 324 9.38 -0.81 28.89
C GLU A 324 9.43 -1.60 27.57
N LEU A 325 9.87 -0.93 26.51
CA LEU A 325 10.08 -1.50 25.19
C LEU A 325 11.56 -1.91 25.04
N PRO A 326 11.95 -2.66 23.99
CA PRO A 326 13.30 -3.17 23.84
C PRO A 326 14.36 -2.04 23.82
N GLU A 327 14.08 -0.96 23.09
CA GLU A 327 15.04 0.15 22.88
C GLU A 327 14.71 1.41 23.68
N LYS A 328 13.50 1.49 24.26
CA LYS A 328 12.98 2.72 24.86
C LYS A 328 11.99 2.45 25.99
N ILE A 329 11.68 3.48 26.75
CA ILE A 329 10.57 3.52 27.71
C ILE A 329 9.47 4.39 27.13
N CYS A 330 8.23 3.93 27.20
CA CYS A 330 7.04 4.72 26.90
C CYS A 330 6.41 5.22 28.21
N ILE A 331 6.16 6.53 28.28
CA ILE A 331 5.49 7.18 29.40
C ILE A 331 4.29 7.95 28.84
N VAL A 332 3.08 7.58 29.25
CA VAL A 332 1.86 8.30 28.85
C VAL A 332 1.37 9.18 29.99
N VAL A 333 1.15 10.46 29.72
CA VAL A 333 0.63 11.43 30.70
C VAL A 333 -0.70 12.04 30.26
N GLY A 334 -1.46 12.57 31.23
CA GLY A 334 -2.72 13.26 30.96
C GLY A 334 -2.53 14.53 30.12
N ARG A 335 -3.61 14.95 29.44
CA ARG A 335 -3.61 16.20 28.66
C ARG A 335 -3.19 17.38 29.52
N GLY A 336 -2.29 18.22 28.99
CA GLY A 336 -1.79 19.42 29.67
C GLY A 336 -0.82 19.17 30.83
N ARG A 337 -0.45 17.91 31.13
CA ARG A 337 0.58 17.62 32.13
C ARG A 337 1.96 17.68 31.48
N GLY A 338 2.80 18.61 31.97
CA GLY A 338 4.22 18.66 31.64
C GLY A 338 5.02 17.68 32.49
N ILE A 339 6.14 17.21 31.96
CA ILE A 339 7.15 16.47 32.72
C ILE A 339 8.43 17.30 32.67
N ASN A 340 9.10 17.44 33.81
CA ASN A 340 10.41 18.10 33.86
C ASN A 340 11.44 17.28 33.06
N LYS A 341 12.16 17.92 32.14
CA LYS A 341 13.21 17.28 31.33
C LYS A 341 14.28 16.59 32.19
N ASP A 342 14.60 17.13 33.36
CA ASP A 342 15.58 16.52 34.27
C ASP A 342 15.07 15.20 34.87
N ASN A 343 13.76 15.07 35.08
CA ASN A 343 13.17 13.81 35.54
C ASN A 343 13.19 12.76 34.44
N ILE A 344 13.03 13.17 33.18
CA ILE A 344 13.18 12.27 32.02
C ILE A 344 14.61 11.74 31.96
N LYS A 345 15.62 12.62 32.05
CA LYS A 345 17.04 12.21 32.06
C LYS A 345 17.37 11.21 33.16
N LYS A 346 16.87 11.45 34.38
CA LYS A 346 17.04 10.50 35.51
C LYS A 346 16.47 9.12 35.19
N ILE A 347 15.33 9.05 34.50
CA ILE A 347 14.72 7.78 34.06
C ILE A 347 15.61 7.12 33.01
N GLU A 348 16.09 7.88 32.03
CA GLU A 348 16.95 7.36 30.97
C GLU A 348 18.25 6.80 31.51
N GLU A 349 18.89 7.50 32.46
CA GLU A 349 20.10 7.05 33.15
C GLU A 349 19.85 5.78 33.97
N PHE A 350 18.76 5.74 34.73
CA PHE A 350 18.42 4.60 35.58
C PHE A 350 18.06 3.35 34.76
N ALA A 351 17.30 3.51 33.69
CA ALA A 351 16.87 2.41 32.84
C ALA A 351 17.84 2.07 31.70
N LYS A 352 18.84 2.92 31.45
CA LYS A 352 19.78 2.83 30.34
C LYS A 352 19.07 2.74 28.98
N LYS A 353 17.95 3.45 28.82
CA LYS A 353 17.10 3.47 27.64
C LYS A 353 16.53 4.87 27.43
N LYS A 354 16.33 5.28 26.17
CA LYS A 354 15.64 6.55 25.86
C LYS A 354 14.20 6.52 26.36
N ALA A 355 13.69 7.64 26.84
CA ALA A 355 12.32 7.77 27.32
C ALA A 355 11.50 8.65 26.37
N ILE A 356 10.40 8.11 25.86
CA ILE A 356 9.43 8.85 25.05
C ILE A 356 8.23 9.18 25.91
N VAL A 357 7.89 10.46 25.95
CA VAL A 357 6.70 10.98 26.62
C VAL A 357 5.60 11.22 25.59
N ILE A 358 4.45 10.61 25.81
CA ILE A 358 3.26 10.75 24.95
C ILE A 358 2.15 11.37 25.79
N ARG A 359 1.49 12.40 25.26
CA ARG A 359 0.31 12.99 25.91
C ARG A 359 -0.95 12.28 25.44
N LYS A 360 -1.89 12.00 26.35
CA LYS A 360 -3.17 11.36 26.01
C LYS A 360 -3.86 12.08 24.85
N GLY A 361 -4.06 11.37 23.75
CA GLY A 361 -4.61 11.86 22.49
C GLY A 361 -3.58 11.96 21.36
N GLU A 362 -2.27 11.98 21.66
CA GLU A 362 -1.22 11.94 20.62
C GLU A 362 -1.13 10.57 19.96
N GLU A 363 -1.60 9.51 20.61
CA GLU A 363 -1.73 8.18 20.02
C GLU A 363 -2.88 8.07 19.00
N SER A 364 -3.87 8.98 19.07
CA SER A 364 -5.03 8.97 18.18
C SER A 364 -4.63 9.22 16.73
N GLY A 365 -5.28 8.56 15.80
CA GLY A 365 -5.01 8.66 14.37
C GLY A 365 -4.10 7.55 13.84
N LEU A 366 -3.50 6.74 14.71
CA LEU A 366 -2.61 5.66 14.27
C LEU A 366 -3.39 4.60 13.47
N LEU A 367 -2.89 4.26 12.28
CA LEU A 367 -3.45 3.22 11.44
C LEU A 367 -3.21 1.84 12.10
N THR A 368 -4.24 1.01 12.10
CA THR A 368 -4.25 -0.33 12.68
C THR A 368 -4.83 -1.33 11.69
N ALA A 369 -4.43 -2.59 11.82
CA ALA A 369 -5.08 -3.72 11.16
C ALA A 369 -5.75 -4.62 12.19
N LEU A 370 -6.92 -5.15 11.84
CA LEU A 370 -7.72 -6.02 12.68
C LEU A 370 -7.76 -7.42 12.07
N TYR A 371 -7.60 -8.42 12.92
CA TYR A 371 -7.54 -9.83 12.53
C TYR A 371 -8.45 -10.69 13.39
N ASP A 372 -8.93 -11.78 12.79
CA ASP A 372 -9.66 -12.83 13.51
C ASP A 372 -8.71 -13.82 14.21
N GLN A 373 -9.31 -14.83 14.86
CA GLN A 373 -8.58 -15.85 15.63
C GLN A 373 -7.68 -16.72 14.77
N LYS A 374 -7.99 -16.85 13.48
CA LYS A 374 -7.18 -17.59 12.50
C LYS A 374 -6.14 -16.71 11.82
N ARG A 375 -5.94 -15.48 12.31
CA ARG A 375 -5.03 -14.47 11.73
C ARG A 375 -5.42 -14.05 10.31
N LYS A 376 -6.68 -14.20 9.92
CA LYS A 376 -7.20 -13.64 8.66
C LYS A 376 -7.41 -12.14 8.82
N PHE A 377 -7.01 -11.37 7.81
CA PHE A 377 -7.19 -9.92 7.80
C PHE A 377 -8.67 -9.58 7.62
N LEU A 378 -9.21 -8.80 8.55
CA LEU A 378 -10.60 -8.35 8.53
C LEU A 378 -10.73 -6.95 7.93
N GLY A 379 -9.73 -6.10 8.14
CA GLY A 379 -9.76 -4.72 7.67
C GLY A 379 -8.77 -3.82 8.41
N ILE A 380 -8.74 -2.56 8.00
CA ILE A 380 -8.02 -1.52 8.74
C ILE A 380 -8.95 -0.76 9.69
N GLY A 381 -8.34 -0.05 10.63
CA GLY A 381 -9.00 0.88 11.53
C GLY A 381 -8.04 2.00 11.94
N ILE A 382 -8.60 3.04 12.55
CA ILE A 382 -7.83 4.14 13.12
C ILE A 382 -7.97 4.12 14.63
N LEU A 383 -6.86 4.11 15.36
CA LEU A 383 -6.88 4.24 16.81
C LEU A 383 -7.51 5.58 17.18
N HIS A 384 -8.66 5.54 17.86
CA HIS A 384 -9.40 6.72 18.26
C HIS A 384 -9.04 7.16 19.68
N GLU A 385 -8.96 6.21 20.61
CA GLU A 385 -8.60 6.47 22.00
C GLU A 385 -8.08 5.18 22.66
N VAL A 386 -7.13 5.33 23.58
CA VAL A 386 -6.80 4.30 24.56
C VAL A 386 -7.34 4.71 25.92
N ASP A 387 -8.24 3.90 26.49
CA ASP A 387 -8.66 4.07 27.87
C ASP A 387 -7.72 3.24 28.78
N PHE A 388 -6.70 3.90 29.31
CA PHE A 388 -5.71 3.27 30.19
C PHE A 388 -6.29 2.82 31.54
N VAL A 389 -7.44 3.36 31.96
CA VAL A 389 -8.10 2.99 33.22
C VAL A 389 -8.94 1.74 33.01
N ARG A 390 -9.80 1.74 31.99
CA ARG A 390 -10.66 0.60 31.64
C ARG A 390 -9.92 -0.50 30.87
N LYS A 391 -8.69 -0.22 30.41
CA LYS A 391 -7.88 -1.09 29.56
C LYS A 391 -8.62 -1.50 28.28
N THR A 392 -9.17 -0.50 27.58
CA THR A 392 -9.89 -0.71 26.31
C THR A 392 -9.30 0.13 25.20
N LEU A 393 -9.21 -0.45 24.00
CA LEU A 393 -8.88 0.24 22.75
C LEU A 393 -10.17 0.67 22.05
N LYS A 394 -10.27 1.94 21.68
CA LYS A 394 -11.33 2.43 20.79
C LYS A 394 -10.76 2.61 19.40
N ILE A 395 -11.30 1.90 18.42
CA ILE A 395 -10.83 1.90 17.03
C ILE A 395 -11.99 2.32 16.13
N TYR A 396 -11.76 3.29 15.25
CA TYR A 396 -12.66 3.66 14.18
C TYR A 396 -12.46 2.72 12.99
N THR A 397 -13.38 1.79 12.77
CA THR A 397 -13.24 0.72 11.77
C THR A 397 -14.61 0.27 11.24
N PRO A 398 -14.71 -0.17 9.97
CA PRO A 398 -15.94 -0.76 9.43
C PRO A 398 -16.07 -2.25 9.76
N VAL A 399 -15.02 -2.90 10.28
CA VAL A 399 -15.01 -4.33 10.65
C VAL A 399 -16.12 -4.61 11.65
N SER A 400 -16.96 -5.60 11.38
CA SER A 400 -18.09 -5.97 12.24
C SER A 400 -17.94 -7.36 12.87
N GLU A 401 -16.97 -8.11 12.37
CA GLU A 401 -16.60 -9.46 12.76
C GLU A 401 -15.83 -9.48 14.10
N ASN A 402 -15.70 -10.67 14.69
CA ASN A 402 -14.98 -10.85 15.94
C ASN A 402 -13.46 -10.64 15.74
N VAL A 403 -12.96 -9.55 16.33
CA VAL A 403 -11.53 -9.22 16.35
C VAL A 403 -10.85 -9.89 17.53
N SER A 404 -9.74 -10.59 17.28
CA SER A 404 -8.90 -11.18 18.32
C SER A 404 -7.45 -10.69 18.30
N ALA A 405 -7.03 -10.01 17.24
CA ALA A 405 -5.72 -9.37 17.20
C ALA A 405 -5.76 -8.00 16.50
N VAL A 406 -4.92 -7.09 16.98
CA VAL A 406 -4.75 -5.75 16.41
C VAL A 406 -3.27 -5.50 16.20
N ALA A 407 -2.88 -5.16 14.97
CA ALA A 407 -1.52 -4.76 14.62
C ALA A 407 -1.45 -3.24 14.43
N PHE A 408 -0.45 -2.59 15.01
CA PHE A 408 -0.26 -1.14 14.91
C PHE A 408 0.73 -0.78 13.78
N GLY A 409 0.35 0.20 12.97
CA GLY A 409 1.21 0.76 11.93
C GLY A 409 2.07 1.92 12.42
N LYS A 410 2.78 2.54 11.47
CA LYS A 410 3.55 3.78 11.63
C LYS A 410 2.98 4.92 10.77
N VAL A 411 1.74 4.80 10.31
CA VAL A 411 1.02 5.87 9.62
C VAL A 411 -0.02 6.46 10.54
N LYS A 412 -0.15 7.79 10.52
CA LYS A 412 -1.15 8.52 11.28
C LYS A 412 -2.06 9.30 10.35
N LEU A 413 -3.36 9.22 10.60
CA LEU A 413 -4.41 9.85 9.81
C LEU A 413 -5.17 10.86 10.67
N ASP A 414 -5.55 11.97 10.05
CA ASP A 414 -6.51 12.90 10.64
C ASP A 414 -7.97 12.42 10.44
N LYS A 415 -8.92 13.22 10.92
CA LYS A 415 -10.37 12.93 10.80
C LYS A 415 -10.88 12.87 9.35
N ASN A 416 -10.14 13.43 8.40
CA ASN A 416 -10.45 13.46 6.97
C ASN A 416 -9.68 12.38 6.20
N MET A 417 -9.05 11.42 6.90
CA MET A 417 -8.22 10.36 6.33
C MET A 417 -6.97 10.89 5.60
N LYS A 418 -6.52 12.09 5.95
CA LYS A 418 -5.27 12.68 5.44
C LYS A 418 -4.10 12.24 6.29
N GLU A 419 -2.97 11.92 5.66
CA GLU A 419 -1.79 11.51 6.42
C GLU A 419 -1.14 12.72 7.08
N ILE A 420 -0.85 12.57 8.36
CA ILE A 420 -0.16 13.55 9.18
C ILE A 420 1.11 12.93 9.77
N PRO A 421 2.13 13.74 10.11
CA PRO A 421 3.29 13.24 10.83
C PRO A 421 2.89 12.52 12.12
N VAL A 422 3.53 11.38 12.40
CA VAL A 422 3.16 10.53 13.55
C VAL A 422 3.43 11.26 14.87
N PHE A 423 4.56 11.96 14.92
CA PHE A 423 4.97 12.87 15.98
C PHE A 423 5.54 14.13 15.34
N ALA A 424 5.52 15.26 16.06
CA ALA A 424 6.43 16.34 15.71
C ALA A 424 7.84 15.73 15.84
N GLU A 425 8.49 15.46 14.71
CA GLU A 425 9.94 15.32 14.74
C GLU A 425 10.47 16.55 15.46
N GLU A 426 11.34 16.34 16.45
CA GLU A 426 12.19 17.39 16.96
C GLU A 426 12.77 18.10 15.74
N GLU A 427 12.44 19.38 15.55
CA GLU A 427 13.09 20.21 14.55
C GLU A 427 14.60 19.94 14.66
N PRO A 428 15.30 19.62 13.57
CA PRO A 428 16.74 19.63 13.61
C PRO A 428 17.14 21.03 14.05
N LEU A 429 17.81 21.13 15.19
CA LEU A 429 18.42 22.38 15.64
C LEU A 429 19.21 22.94 14.46
N GLU A 430 18.71 24.02 13.87
CA GLU A 430 19.50 24.79 12.91
C GLU A 430 20.83 25.11 13.60
N PRO A 431 21.97 24.89 12.93
CA PRO A 431 23.24 25.32 13.48
C PRO A 431 23.16 26.84 13.61
N THR A 432 23.11 27.32 14.86
CA THR A 432 23.31 28.73 15.17
C THR A 432 24.63 29.14 14.53
N THR A 433 24.54 29.93 13.46
CA THR A 433 25.65 30.70 12.92
C THR A 433 26.13 31.61 14.03
N VAL A 434 27.25 31.25 14.65
CA VAL A 434 28.01 32.15 15.50
C VAL A 434 28.75 33.09 14.55
N ASN A 435 28.44 34.38 14.67
CA ASN A 435 29.20 35.48 14.06
C ASN A 435 30.63 35.54 14.59
#